data_AF-A0A9D7ESU9-F1
#
_entry.id   AF-A0A9D7ESU9-F1
#
_cell.length_a   1.000
_cell.length_b   1.000
_cell.length_c   1.000
_cell.angle_alpha   90.00
_cell.angle_beta   90.00
_cell.angle_gamma   90.00
#
_symmetry.space_group_name_H-M   'P 1'
#
loop_
_entity.id
_entity.type
_entity.pdbx_description
1 polymer ?
#
loop_
_entity_poly.entity_id
_entity_poly.type
_entity_poly.pdbx_seq_one_letter_code
_entity_poly.pdbx_strand_id
1 'polypeptide(L)'
;MSQVVDGDTFVGQRGRYRLIGIDTPELDHHDKSQPGAQRAWEALRQLIPPGSQVRVEVARNQPALYGRMPCYLYAKDSVSGNELCVNKLLVEEGLARATNFQPYHPKMQEFVQSALDAISQRKGLWNALYNPKPQPRILSVQAERSVAGSVDERVNFSLA
;
A
#
# COMPACT_ATOMS: atom_id res chain seq x y z
N MET A 1 4.57 13.97 19.63
CA MET A 1 4.67 14.44 18.23
C MET A 1 4.51 13.23 17.33
N SER A 2 3.69 13.31 16.28
CA SER A 2 3.64 12.27 15.25
C SER A 2 4.76 12.54 14.24
N GLN A 3 5.58 11.54 13.94
CA GLN A 3 6.70 11.66 13.00
C GLN A 3 6.58 10.58 11.93
N VAL A 4 6.60 10.99 10.67
CA VAL A 4 6.62 10.06 9.53
C VAL A 4 8.05 9.58 9.32
N VAL A 5 8.24 8.26 9.29
CA VAL A 5 9.55 7.60 9.14
C VAL A 5 9.81 7.34 7.65
N ASP A 6 8.89 6.66 6.98
CA ASP A 6 8.90 6.33 5.55
C ASP A 6 7.47 6.42 4.97
N GLY A 7 7.21 5.84 3.79
CA GLY A 7 5.90 5.94 3.12
C GLY A 7 4.74 5.19 3.81
N ASP A 8 5.03 4.27 4.73
CA ASP A 8 4.02 3.45 5.41
C ASP A 8 4.29 3.23 6.90
N THR A 9 5.32 3.88 7.45
CA THR A 9 5.69 3.81 8.85
C THR A 9 5.68 5.20 9.48
N PHE A 10 5.02 5.32 10.63
CA PHE A 10 5.00 6.54 11.42
C PHE A 10 5.10 6.25 12.92
N VAL A 11 5.57 7.22 13.67
CA VAL A 11 5.61 7.21 15.14
C VAL A 11 4.42 8.04 15.63
N GLY A 12 3.57 7.44 16.44
CA GLY A 12 2.50 8.10 17.19
C GLY A 12 2.81 8.16 18.68
N GLN A 13 1.88 8.70 19.47
CA GLN A 13 2.08 8.84 20.93
C GLN A 13 2.27 7.51 21.66
N ARG A 14 1.69 6.42 21.13
CA ARG A 14 1.72 5.08 21.76
C ARG A 14 2.77 4.15 21.16
N GLY A 15 3.64 4.65 20.28
CA GLY A 15 4.71 3.87 19.66
C GLY A 15 4.73 3.97 18.14
N ARG A 16 5.39 3.01 17.50
CA ARG A 16 5.60 2.96 16.05
C ARG A 16 4.53 2.11 15.37
N TYR A 17 4.06 2.57 14.22
CA TYR A 17 2.96 1.97 13.47
C TYR A 17 3.37 1.67 12.04
N ARG A 18 2.89 0.55 11.48
CA ARG A 18 3.05 0.15 10.07
C ARG A 18 1.68 0.04 9.44
N LEU A 19 1.50 0.73 8.32
CA LEU A 19 0.30 0.61 7.51
C LEU A 19 0.28 -0.79 6.88
N ILE A 20 -0.73 -1.59 7.21
CA ILE A 20 -0.91 -2.92 6.63
C ILE A 20 -1.72 -2.88 5.33
N GLY A 21 -1.63 -3.96 4.56
CA GLY A 21 -2.29 -4.06 3.26
C GLY A 21 -1.55 -3.38 2.12
N ILE A 22 -0.47 -2.66 2.46
CA ILE A 22 0.30 -1.86 1.53
C ILE A 22 1.80 -1.99 1.80
N ASP A 23 2.58 -1.75 0.75
CA ASP A 23 4.03 -1.65 0.82
C ASP A 23 4.51 -0.48 -0.03
N THR A 24 5.14 0.49 0.62
CA THR A 24 5.74 1.65 -0.06
C THR A 24 7.20 1.38 -0.41
N PRO A 25 7.75 2.04 -1.44
CA PRO A 25 9.18 1.95 -1.71
C PRO A 25 9.97 2.49 -0.53
N GLU A 26 11.01 1.75 -0.15
CA GLU A 26 11.81 2.07 1.04
C GLU A 26 12.66 3.35 0.85
N LEU A 27 12.63 4.20 1.87
CA LEU A 27 13.54 5.33 2.03
C LEU A 27 14.84 4.79 2.62
N ASP A 28 15.92 4.86 1.84
CA ASP A 28 17.24 4.48 2.34
C ASP A 28 17.91 5.72 2.94
N HIS A 29 18.53 5.57 4.12
CA HIS A 29 19.26 6.63 4.82
C HIS A 29 20.78 6.58 4.55
N HIS A 30 21.27 5.52 3.93
CA HIS A 30 22.68 5.30 3.64
C HIS A 30 22.99 5.21 2.14
N ASP A 31 22.06 4.67 1.36
CA ASP A 31 22.18 4.46 -0.08
C ASP A 31 21.12 5.26 -0.88
N LYS A 32 20.90 4.90 -2.15
CA LYS A 32 19.85 5.53 -2.98
C LYS A 32 18.47 4.96 -2.63
N SER A 33 17.57 5.83 -2.14
CA SER A 33 16.15 5.54 -1.95
C SER A 33 15.51 4.91 -3.19
N GLN A 34 14.55 4.01 -2.98
CA GLN A 34 13.84 3.39 -4.09
C GLN A 34 13.05 4.44 -4.90
N PRO A 35 12.89 4.26 -6.22
CA PRO A 35 12.05 5.14 -7.02
C PRO A 35 10.65 5.28 -6.44
N GLY A 36 10.23 6.52 -6.18
CA GLY A 36 8.92 6.83 -5.58
C GLY A 36 8.88 6.88 -4.05
N ALA A 37 9.92 6.44 -3.34
CA ALA A 37 9.97 6.45 -1.87
C ALA A 37 9.76 7.86 -1.28
N GLN A 38 10.45 8.86 -1.85
CA GLN A 38 10.33 10.26 -1.44
C GLN A 38 8.89 10.77 -1.58
N ARG A 39 8.21 10.44 -2.68
CA ARG A 39 6.82 10.87 -2.91
C ARG A 39 5.85 10.20 -1.94
N ALA A 40 6.04 8.91 -1.65
CA ALA A 40 5.20 8.20 -0.69
C ALA A 40 5.33 8.80 0.73
N TRP A 41 6.56 9.11 1.15
CA TRP A 41 6.82 9.77 2.43
C TRP A 41 6.26 11.18 2.51
N GLU A 42 6.44 11.99 1.46
CA GLU A 42 5.85 13.33 1.38
C GLU A 42 4.32 13.28 1.46
N ALA A 43 3.70 12.34 0.74
CA ALA A 43 2.25 12.16 0.77
C ALA A 43 1.77 11.80 2.19
N LEU A 44 2.39 10.81 2.84
CA LEU A 44 2.02 10.44 4.21
C LEU A 44 2.21 11.65 5.16
N ARG A 45 3.33 12.37 5.04
CA ARG A 45 3.58 13.58 5.85
C ARG A 45 2.55 14.69 5.64
N GLN A 46 2.06 14.87 4.43
CA GLN A 46 1.02 15.85 4.10
C GLN A 46 -0.37 15.42 4.60
N LEU A 47 -0.64 14.11 4.64
CA LEU A 47 -1.90 13.56 5.17
C LEU A 47 -1.97 13.61 6.69
N ILE A 48 -0.81 13.51 7.37
CA ILE A 48 -0.72 13.56 8.84
C ILE A 48 0.30 14.59 9.34
N PRO A 49 0.11 15.89 9.05
CA PRO A 49 1.00 16.93 9.54
C PRO A 49 1.06 16.94 11.08
N PRO A 50 2.13 17.50 11.67
CA PRO A 50 2.25 17.62 13.11
C PRO A 50 1.02 18.32 13.71
N GLY A 51 0.38 17.68 14.70
CA GLY A 51 -0.83 18.20 15.34
C GLY A 51 -2.14 17.64 14.77
N SER A 52 -2.11 16.87 13.68
CA SER A 52 -3.30 16.20 13.15
C SER A 52 -3.94 15.24 14.16
N GLN A 53 -5.26 15.32 14.28
CA GLN A 53 -6.07 14.28 14.92
C GLN A 53 -6.35 13.18 13.89
N VAL A 54 -5.78 12.00 14.13
CA VAL A 54 -5.98 10.82 13.31
C VAL A 54 -6.54 9.67 14.14
N ARG A 55 -7.31 8.80 13.50
CA ARG A 55 -7.76 7.54 14.10
C ARG A 55 -6.84 6.42 13.62
N VAL A 56 -6.30 5.66 14.58
CA VAL A 56 -5.46 4.50 14.33
C VAL A 56 -6.21 3.26 14.76
N GLU A 57 -6.47 2.37 13.81
CA GLU A 57 -7.12 1.08 14.05
C GLU A 57 -6.08 -0.02 13.98
N VAL A 58 -5.71 -0.56 15.15
CA VAL A 58 -4.70 -1.62 15.24
C VAL A 58 -5.29 -2.96 14.78
N ALA A 59 -4.64 -3.57 13.79
CA ALA A 59 -5.04 -4.86 13.24
C ALA A 59 -4.53 -6.00 14.14
N ARG A 60 -5.31 -6.38 15.15
CA ARG A 60 -4.92 -7.38 16.16
C ARG A 60 -4.71 -8.79 15.62
N ASN A 61 -5.24 -9.08 14.43
CA ASN A 61 -5.01 -10.35 13.74
C ASN A 61 -3.63 -10.42 13.08
N GLN A 62 -2.89 -9.32 12.98
CA GLN A 62 -1.58 -9.26 12.35
C GLN A 62 -0.48 -9.21 13.41
N PRO A 63 0.64 -9.94 13.23
CA PRO A 63 1.75 -9.92 14.17
C PRO A 63 2.44 -8.54 14.14
N ALA A 64 2.82 -8.05 15.31
CA ALA A 64 3.71 -6.90 15.41
C ALA A 64 5.14 -7.33 15.06
N LEU A 65 5.65 -6.87 13.93
CA LEU A 65 6.99 -7.18 13.46
C LEU A 65 7.91 -5.97 13.64
N TYR A 66 9.16 -6.22 14.08
CA TYR A 66 10.19 -5.19 14.20
C TYR A 66 9.76 -3.97 15.06
N GLY A 67 9.01 -4.24 16.13
CA GLY A 67 8.50 -3.22 17.05
C GLY A 67 7.45 -2.27 16.45
N ARG A 68 6.81 -2.63 15.33
CA ARG A 68 5.76 -1.83 14.69
C ARG A 68 4.40 -2.47 14.92
N MET A 69 3.44 -1.68 15.39
CA MET A 69 2.05 -2.10 15.48
C MET A 69 1.39 -2.04 14.09
N PRO A 70 0.82 -3.14 13.58
CA PRO A 70 0.09 -3.14 12.32
C PRO A 70 -1.21 -2.35 12.46
N CYS A 71 -1.50 -1.44 11.52
CA CYS A 71 -2.71 -0.62 11.61
C CYS A 71 -3.29 -0.16 10.26
N TYR A 72 -4.55 0.23 10.31
CA TYR A 72 -5.13 1.18 9.37
C TYR A 72 -5.11 2.57 9.97
N LEU A 73 -4.74 3.54 9.15
CA LEU A 73 -4.70 4.95 9.51
C LEU A 73 -5.83 5.69 8.82
N TYR A 74 -6.56 6.49 9.59
CA TYR A 74 -7.64 7.34 9.12
C TYR A 74 -7.35 8.79 9.46
N ALA A 75 -7.22 9.62 8.43
CA ALA A 75 -7.08 11.07 8.55
C ALA A 75 -8.42 11.74 8.24
N LYS A 76 -8.65 12.95 8.75
CA LYS A 76 -9.81 13.74 8.31
C LYS A 76 -9.51 14.38 6.97
N ASP A 77 -10.40 14.18 6.02
CA ASP A 77 -10.39 14.90 4.75
C ASP A 77 -10.69 16.38 5.00
N SER A 78 -9.85 17.28 4.48
CA SER A 78 -9.93 18.72 4.76
C SER A 78 -11.13 19.38 4.07
N VAL A 79 -11.69 18.75 3.04
CA VAL A 79 -12.80 19.29 2.25
C VAL A 79 -14.15 18.81 2.78
N SER A 80 -14.31 17.50 2.92
CA SER A 80 -15.55 16.84 3.34
C SER A 80 -15.68 16.67 4.85
N GLY A 81 -14.57 16.71 5.60
CA GLY A 81 -14.54 16.43 7.04
C GLY A 81 -14.68 14.94 7.39
N ASN A 82 -14.87 14.07 6.40
CA ASN A 82 -15.03 12.63 6.59
C ASN A 82 -13.69 11.94 6.88
N GLU A 83 -13.73 10.74 7.45
CA GLU A 83 -12.54 9.91 7.62
C GLU A 83 -12.09 9.31 6.29
N LEU A 84 -10.83 9.51 5.95
CA LEU A 84 -10.15 8.99 4.78
C LEU A 84 -9.16 7.90 5.20
N CYS A 85 -9.30 6.71 4.64
CA CYS A 85 -8.35 5.62 4.87
C CYS A 85 -7.05 5.89 4.11
N VAL A 86 -6.00 6.28 4.85
CA VAL A 86 -4.70 6.64 4.29
C VAL A 86 -4.05 5.46 3.56
N ASN A 87 -4.20 4.23 4.10
CA ASN A 87 -3.66 3.04 3.46
C ASN A 87 -4.20 2.88 2.02
N LYS A 88 -5.52 3.00 1.85
CA LYS A 88 -6.19 2.89 0.55
C LYS A 88 -5.74 4.00 -0.40
N LEU A 89 -5.73 5.23 0.09
CA LEU A 89 -5.36 6.40 -0.71
C LEU A 89 -3.94 6.28 -1.30
N LEU A 90 -2.98 5.79 -0.51
CA LEU A 90 -1.61 5.59 -1.01
C LEU A 90 -1.57 4.58 -2.16
N VAL A 91 -2.44 3.57 -2.17
CA VAL A 91 -2.56 2.63 -3.29
C VAL A 91 -3.25 3.28 -4.48
N GLU A 92 -4.33 4.03 -4.26
CA GLU A 92 -5.09 4.74 -5.31
C GLU A 92 -4.25 5.77 -6.08
N GLU A 93 -3.31 6.41 -5.39
CA GLU A 93 -2.34 7.35 -5.98
C GLU A 93 -1.11 6.64 -6.57
N GLY A 94 -1.09 5.32 -6.50
CA GLY A 94 0.01 4.49 -6.96
C GLY A 94 1.30 4.76 -6.19
N LEU A 95 1.24 5.19 -4.93
CA LEU A 95 2.40 5.45 -4.06
C LEU A 95 2.79 4.22 -3.23
N ALA A 96 1.90 3.23 -3.15
CA ALA A 96 2.13 1.96 -2.51
C ALA A 96 1.62 0.80 -3.38
N ARG A 97 2.24 -0.37 -3.23
CA ARG A 97 1.72 -1.64 -3.77
C ARG A 97 0.74 -2.23 -2.78
N ALA A 98 -0.36 -2.80 -3.25
CA ALA A 98 -1.21 -3.62 -2.40
C ALA A 98 -0.47 -4.93 -2.05
N THR A 99 -0.31 -5.21 -0.76
CA THR A 99 0.37 -6.42 -0.28
C THR A 99 -0.47 -7.11 0.77
N ASN A 100 -0.57 -8.43 0.69
CA ASN A 100 -1.35 -9.22 1.62
C ASN A 100 -0.46 -10.30 2.25
N PHE A 101 -0.34 -10.28 3.58
CA PHE A 101 0.30 -11.34 4.35
C PHE A 101 -0.75 -12.00 5.23
N GLN A 102 -0.76 -13.33 5.27
CA GLN A 102 -1.71 -14.04 6.12
C GLN A 102 -1.52 -13.69 7.61
N PRO A 103 -2.62 -13.56 8.38
CA PRO A 103 -4.01 -13.76 7.99
C PRO A 103 -4.60 -12.57 7.21
N TYR A 104 -5.29 -12.85 6.10
CA TYR A 104 -5.78 -11.83 5.18
C TYR A 104 -6.63 -10.76 5.88
N HIS A 105 -6.43 -9.50 5.49
CA HIS A 105 -7.17 -8.40 6.07
C HIS A 105 -8.47 -8.11 5.29
N PRO A 106 -9.55 -7.67 5.95
CA PRO A 106 -10.89 -7.60 5.35
C PRO A 106 -11.02 -6.59 4.20
N LYS A 107 -10.09 -5.64 4.10
CA LYS A 107 -10.08 -4.55 3.10
C LYS A 107 -9.28 -4.87 1.83
N MET A 108 -8.75 -6.08 1.71
CA MET A 108 -7.87 -6.44 0.58
C MET A 108 -8.55 -6.31 -0.77
N GLN A 109 -9.83 -6.66 -0.87
CA GLN A 109 -10.57 -6.52 -2.13
C GLN A 109 -10.61 -5.05 -2.60
N GLU A 110 -10.87 -4.12 -1.67
CA GLU A 110 -10.85 -2.68 -1.97
C GLU A 110 -9.44 -2.25 -2.43
N PHE A 111 -8.38 -2.71 -1.77
CA PHE A 111 -7.01 -2.29 -2.07
C PHE A 111 -6.51 -2.86 -3.40
N VAL A 112 -6.88 -4.11 -3.72
CA VAL A 112 -6.56 -4.72 -5.01
C VAL A 112 -7.25 -3.97 -6.13
N GLN A 113 -8.52 -3.59 -5.97
CA GLN A 113 -9.21 -2.79 -6.98
C GLN A 113 -8.53 -1.43 -7.18
N SER A 114 -8.23 -0.72 -6.09
CA SER A 114 -7.49 0.55 -6.14
C SER A 114 -6.13 0.42 -6.83
N ALA A 115 -5.42 -0.70 -6.62
CA ALA A 115 -4.14 -0.95 -7.27
C ALA A 115 -4.30 -1.16 -8.77
N LEU A 116 -5.32 -1.94 -9.20
CA LEU A 116 -5.62 -2.15 -10.62
C LEU A 116 -5.98 -0.83 -11.31
N ASP A 117 -6.76 0.02 -10.66
CA ASP A 117 -7.14 1.33 -11.19
C ASP A 117 -5.90 2.24 -11.34
N ALA A 118 -5.03 2.28 -10.32
CA ALA A 118 -3.79 3.05 -10.36
C ALA A 118 -2.83 2.57 -11.46
N ILE A 119 -2.74 1.26 -11.69
CA ILE A 119 -1.97 0.66 -12.80
C ILE A 119 -2.56 1.09 -14.14
N SER A 120 -3.89 0.98 -14.31
CA SER A 120 -4.58 1.33 -15.56
C SER A 120 -4.37 2.79 -15.94
N GLN A 121 -4.27 3.67 -14.94
CA GLN A 121 -4.07 5.11 -15.09
C GLN A 121 -2.58 5.52 -15.08
N ARG A 122 -1.65 4.56 -14.95
CA ARG A 122 -0.19 4.80 -14.87
C ARG A 122 0.21 5.82 -13.78
N LYS A 123 -0.49 5.79 -12.65
CA LYS A 123 -0.26 6.69 -11.52
C LYS A 123 1.00 6.31 -10.74
N GLY A 124 1.69 7.30 -10.16
CA GLY A 124 2.75 7.08 -9.16
C GLY A 124 3.85 6.11 -9.62
N LEU A 125 3.96 4.97 -8.94
CA LEU A 125 4.86 3.86 -9.23
C LEU A 125 4.53 3.14 -10.54
N TRP A 126 3.37 3.35 -11.16
CA TRP A 126 2.99 2.66 -12.40
C TRP A 126 3.32 3.48 -13.65
N ASN A 127 4.07 4.57 -13.51
CA ASN A 127 4.66 5.28 -14.63
C ASN A 127 5.94 4.56 -15.12
N ALA A 128 6.40 4.90 -16.33
CA ALA A 128 7.48 4.21 -17.03
C ALA A 128 8.86 4.19 -16.31
N LEU A 129 8.98 4.83 -15.12
CA LEU A 129 10.22 4.96 -14.37
C LEU A 129 10.36 3.94 -13.23
N TYR A 130 9.32 3.15 -12.92
CA TYR A 130 9.39 2.16 -11.85
C TYR A 130 9.82 0.80 -12.38
N ASN A 131 11.05 0.40 -12.03
CA ASN A 131 11.59 -0.93 -12.27
C ASN A 131 11.95 -1.55 -10.90
N PRO A 132 10.97 -2.05 -10.13
CA PRO A 132 11.25 -2.64 -8.83
C PRO A 132 12.10 -3.90 -9.00
N LYS A 133 12.99 -4.18 -8.03
CA LYS A 133 13.58 -5.52 -7.92
C LYS A 133 12.42 -6.53 -7.79
N PRO A 134 12.42 -7.63 -8.58
CA PRO A 134 11.38 -8.64 -8.46
C PRO A 134 11.41 -9.19 -7.03
N GLN A 135 10.35 -8.90 -6.28
CA GLN A 135 10.08 -9.55 -5.00
C GLN A 135 9.43 -10.93 -5.28
N PRO A 136 9.59 -11.92 -4.39
CA PRO A 136 8.96 -13.22 -4.56
C PRO A 136 7.46 -13.03 -4.84
N ARG A 137 7.03 -13.47 -6.03
CA ARG A 137 5.66 -13.26 -6.51
C ARG A 137 4.71 -14.04 -5.60
N ILE A 138 3.77 -13.35 -4.95
CA ILE A 138 2.66 -14.01 -4.26
C ILE A 138 1.66 -14.60 -5.29
N LEU A 139 1.67 -14.11 -6.53
CA LEU A 139 0.88 -14.66 -7.64
C LEU A 139 1.73 -14.70 -8.91
N SER A 140 2.15 -15.89 -9.31
CA SER A 140 2.61 -16.15 -10.67
C SER A 140 1.41 -16.44 -11.55
N VAL A 141 0.93 -15.44 -12.29
CA VAL A 141 0.06 -15.72 -13.45
C VAL A 141 1.00 -16.09 -14.60
N GLN A 142 1.13 -17.38 -14.88
CA GLN A 142 1.62 -17.85 -16.17
C GLN A 142 0.46 -17.75 -17.15
N ALA A 143 0.42 -16.67 -17.92
CA ALA A 143 -0.48 -16.58 -19.06
C ALA A 143 0.11 -17.41 -20.20
N GLU A 144 -0.26 -18.68 -20.29
CA GLU A 144 -0.06 -19.42 -21.52
C GLU A 144 -1.08 -18.92 -22.54
N ARG A 145 -0.60 -18.25 -23.60
CA ARG A 145 -1.42 -17.89 -24.75
C ARG A 145 -1.80 -19.17 -25.51
N SER A 146 -3.02 -19.66 -25.32
CA SER A 146 -3.64 -20.57 -26.29
C SER A 146 -4.26 -19.75 -27.42
N VAL A 147 -3.64 -19.80 -28.60
CA VAL A 147 -4.25 -19.31 -29.84
C VAL A 147 -5.30 -20.32 -30.28
N ALA A 148 -6.58 -19.95 -30.24
CA ALA A 148 -7.58 -20.19 -31.31
C ALA A 148 -9.01 -19.84 -30.84
N GLY A 149 -9.70 -19.03 -31.66
CA GLY A 149 -11.14 -19.13 -31.94
C GLY A 149 -12.16 -18.97 -30.79
N SER A 150 -12.74 -17.77 -30.70
CA SER A 150 -14.12 -17.45 -30.30
C SER A 150 -14.82 -18.18 -29.12
N VAL A 151 -15.37 -17.35 -28.23
CA VAL A 151 -16.47 -17.57 -27.25
C VAL A 151 -16.05 -18.15 -25.88
N ASP A 152 -16.31 -17.35 -24.84
CA ASP A 152 -16.24 -17.62 -23.40
C ASP A 152 -14.93 -18.23 -22.85
N GLU A 153 -14.06 -17.37 -22.32
CA GLU A 153 -12.83 -17.78 -21.66
C GLU A 153 -13.11 -18.12 -20.17
N ARG A 154 -13.24 -19.42 -19.86
CA ARG A 154 -13.20 -19.90 -18.47
C ARG A 154 -11.76 -20.05 -18.01
N VAL A 155 -11.32 -19.16 -17.13
CA VAL A 155 -10.01 -19.23 -16.49
C VAL A 155 -10.12 -20.01 -15.18
N ASN A 156 -9.38 -21.12 -15.06
CA ASN A 156 -9.28 -21.90 -13.82
C ASN A 156 -8.17 -21.34 -12.93
N PHE A 157 -8.49 -21.07 -11.67
CA PHE A 157 -7.53 -20.67 -10.65
C PHE A 157 -7.13 -21.89 -9.81
N SER A 158 -5.84 -22.14 -9.67
CA SER A 158 -5.29 -23.07 -8.67
C SER A 158 -4.29 -22.33 -7.80
N LEU A 159 -4.35 -22.60 -6.49
CA LEU A 159 -3.43 -22.07 -5.48
C LEU A 159 -2.28 -23.07 -5.32
N ALA A 160 -1.05 -22.60 -5.49
CA ALA A 160 0.17 -23.33 -5.09
C ALA A 160 0.59 -22.91 -3.68
#